data_AF-A0A6S7LD07-F1
#
_entry.id   AF-A0A6S7LD07-F1
#
_cell.length_a   1.000
_cell.length_b   1.000
_cell.length_c   1.000
_cell.angle_alpha   90.00
_cell.angle_beta   90.00
_cell.angle_gamma   90.00
#
_symmetry.space_group_name_H-M   'P 1'
#
loop_
_entity.id
_entity.type
_entity.pdbx_description
1 polymer ?
#
loop_
_entity_poly.entity_id
_entity_poly.type
_entity_poly.pdbx_seq_one_letter_code
_entity_poly.pdbx_strand_id
1 'polypeptide(L)'
;FSTAFIPTQWLTIISGGWSSLNHKIITQSGLWCSVIEFLKTNPKYAANQEKAVTELLSIDTARILEGKESRSWLFRLLRSSKFDDAVQEIEDANAIVDKNELEISAAHFDAEQFRESSLRLLRLKKQIISLIKNAGDNKVHYTKARKETGRLLHTLQDFYSHSNWIESGNSDPLSILGNEIISDDYVAGADEKTCNDCSPARKYDILFGSDDCQNNLLNTGKLTSGYYGGQDVAKPRGVGKCSHGGIFDKSRKIKSRGGINKDSSLRYLSPHYG
;
A
#
# COMPACT_ATOMS: atom_id res chain seq x y z
N PHE A 1 -18.88 7.42 -0.62
CA PHE A 1 -18.08 6.18 -0.65
C PHE A 1 -16.69 6.49 -1.22
N SER A 2 -15.98 7.47 -0.65
CA SER A 2 -14.69 7.96 -1.16
C SER A 2 -13.69 8.20 -0.04
N THR A 3 -13.52 7.21 0.83
CA THR A 3 -12.57 7.31 1.93
C THR A 3 -11.51 6.26 1.71
N ALA A 4 -10.26 6.72 1.59
CA ALA A 4 -9.12 5.95 1.14
C ALA A 4 -9.07 4.58 1.83
N PHE A 5 -9.05 3.52 1.04
CA PHE A 5 -8.73 2.13 1.42
C PHE A 5 -9.30 1.59 2.77
N ILE A 6 -10.56 1.98 3.08
CA ILE A 6 -11.49 1.48 4.13
C ILE A 6 -11.18 1.91 5.60
N PRO A 7 -12.21 2.07 6.47
CA PRO A 7 -13.26 3.09 6.54
C PRO A 7 -12.86 4.25 7.47
N THR A 8 -13.11 5.48 7.04
CA THR A 8 -13.09 6.64 7.95
C THR A 8 -14.04 6.43 9.12
N GLN A 9 -13.48 6.41 10.31
CA GLN A 9 -13.72 7.40 11.35
C GLN A 9 -12.67 7.18 12.46
N TRP A 10 -11.93 8.23 12.81
CA TRP A 10 -11.03 8.37 13.98
C TRP A 10 -9.57 7.92 13.87
N LEU A 11 -8.72 8.68 13.18
CA LEU A 11 -7.30 8.81 13.57
C LEU A 11 -6.76 10.21 13.22
N THR A 12 -7.12 11.19 14.04
CA THR A 12 -6.35 12.44 14.19
C THR A 12 -5.19 12.15 15.14
N ILE A 13 -3.94 12.33 14.69
CA ILE A 13 -2.83 12.95 15.46
C ILE A 13 -1.65 13.21 14.51
N ILE A 14 -1.18 14.45 14.60
CA ILE A 14 -0.14 15.12 13.81
C ILE A 14 1.26 14.65 14.24
N SER A 15 2.15 14.35 13.29
CA SER A 15 3.56 14.80 13.34
C SER A 15 4.24 14.62 11.97
N GLY A 16 5.05 15.61 11.61
CA GLY A 16 5.52 15.88 10.25
C GLY A 16 6.62 14.93 9.76
N GLY A 17 6.44 14.55 8.50
CA GLY A 17 7.26 13.67 7.68
C GLY A 17 6.34 13.16 6.58
N TRP A 18 6.66 13.48 5.32
CA TRP A 18 5.89 13.19 4.11
C TRP A 18 5.09 11.89 4.21
N SER A 19 3.75 12.00 4.15
CA SER A 19 2.84 11.05 4.78
C SER A 19 2.72 9.72 4.03
N SER A 20 3.59 8.76 4.36
CA SER A 20 3.37 7.31 4.34
C SER A 20 2.57 6.83 5.57
N LEU A 21 1.73 7.71 6.14
CA LEU A 21 1.00 7.48 7.39
C LEU A 21 -0.15 6.47 7.26
N ASN A 22 -0.45 5.95 6.06
CA ASN A 22 -1.36 4.81 5.89
C ASN A 22 -0.62 3.47 5.74
N HIS A 23 0.42 3.37 4.91
CA HIS A 23 1.19 2.13 4.71
C HIS A 23 1.90 1.62 5.96
N LYS A 24 2.48 2.52 6.76
CA LYS A 24 3.10 2.13 8.03
C LYS A 24 2.09 1.54 9.01
N ILE A 25 0.93 2.19 9.18
CA ILE A 25 -0.11 1.73 10.10
C ILE A 25 -0.74 0.42 9.61
N ILE A 26 -1.00 0.28 8.31
CA ILE A 26 -1.49 -0.96 7.70
C ILE A 26 -0.47 -2.08 7.90
N THR A 27 0.81 -1.83 7.62
CA THR A 27 1.90 -2.80 7.82
C THR A 27 1.97 -3.25 9.27
N GLN A 28 2.01 -2.30 10.21
CA GLN A 28 2.07 -2.60 11.63
C GLN A 28 0.86 -3.43 12.08
N SER A 29 -0.35 -3.00 11.72
CA SER A 29 -1.59 -3.66 12.12
C SER A 29 -1.71 -5.07 11.53
N GLY A 30 -1.33 -5.24 10.26
CA GLY A 30 -1.29 -6.53 9.57
C GLY A 30 -0.28 -7.50 10.19
N LEU A 31 0.92 -7.03 10.55
CA LEU A 31 1.93 -7.84 11.23
C LEU A 31 1.44 -8.30 12.61
N TRP A 32 0.83 -7.41 13.39
CA TRP A 32 0.24 -7.77 14.67
C TRP A 32 -0.86 -8.81 14.53
N CYS A 33 -1.82 -8.60 13.61
CA CYS A 33 -2.90 -9.55 13.37
C CYS A 33 -2.35 -10.92 12.95
N SER A 34 -1.36 -10.94 12.06
CA SER A 34 -0.71 -12.18 11.61
C SER A 34 -0.06 -12.96 12.74
N VAL A 35 0.61 -12.26 13.67
CA VAL A 35 1.26 -12.88 14.83
C VAL A 35 0.24 -13.39 15.84
N ILE A 36 -0.84 -12.65 16.07
CA ILE A 36 -1.94 -13.08 16.93
C ILE A 36 -2.56 -14.38 16.40
N GLU A 37 -2.90 -14.43 15.11
CA GLU A 37 -3.47 -15.65 14.50
C GLU A 37 -2.49 -16.83 14.52
N PHE A 38 -1.20 -16.57 14.31
CA PHE A 38 -0.17 -17.59 14.48
C PHE A 38 -0.13 -18.13 15.91
N LEU A 39 -0.21 -17.27 16.92
CA LEU A 39 -0.12 -17.68 18.33
C LEU A 39 -1.39 -18.37 18.83
N LYS A 40 -2.57 -18.02 18.32
CA LYS A 40 -3.82 -18.76 18.58
C LYS A 40 -3.69 -20.24 18.19
N THR A 41 -3.03 -20.51 17.08
CA THR A 41 -2.80 -21.88 16.57
C THR A 41 -1.50 -22.51 17.08
N ASN A 42 -0.58 -21.70 17.62
CA ASN A 42 0.72 -22.14 18.15
C ASN A 42 1.00 -21.57 19.55
N PRO A 43 0.16 -21.90 20.55
CA PRO A 43 0.20 -21.29 21.88
C PRO A 43 1.53 -21.48 22.63
N LYS A 44 2.29 -22.53 22.30
CA LYS A 44 3.61 -22.83 22.88
C LYS A 44 4.64 -21.71 22.73
N TYR A 45 4.45 -20.79 21.78
CA TYR A 45 5.32 -19.64 21.54
C TYR A 45 4.85 -18.35 22.23
N ALA A 46 3.68 -18.36 22.88
CA ALA A 46 3.20 -17.21 23.65
C ALA A 46 3.93 -17.11 25.00
N ALA A 47 4.19 -15.89 25.47
CA ALA A 47 4.73 -15.67 26.81
C ALA A 47 3.70 -16.11 27.87
N ASN A 48 4.13 -16.75 28.96
CA ASN A 48 3.26 -17.22 30.06
C ASN A 48 2.10 -18.14 29.61
N GLN A 49 2.49 -19.32 29.11
CA GLN A 49 1.75 -20.36 28.37
C GLN A 49 0.29 -20.68 28.77
N GLU A 50 -0.17 -20.46 30.00
CA GLU A 50 -1.56 -20.77 30.39
C GLU A 50 -2.50 -19.56 30.33
N LYS A 51 -2.08 -18.40 30.88
CA LYS A 51 -2.96 -17.22 30.96
C LYS A 51 -3.05 -16.47 29.63
N ALA A 52 -1.97 -16.48 28.86
CA ALA A 52 -1.89 -15.80 27.57
C ALA A 52 -2.78 -16.44 26.49
N VAL A 53 -3.02 -17.75 26.55
CA VAL A 53 -3.76 -18.48 25.51
C VAL A 53 -5.25 -18.16 25.55
N THR A 54 -5.85 -18.17 26.74
CA THR A 54 -7.26 -17.79 26.91
C THR A 54 -7.51 -16.34 26.49
N GLU A 55 -6.59 -15.44 26.83
CA GLU A 55 -6.66 -14.02 26.42
C GLU A 55 -6.49 -13.87 24.90
N LEU A 56 -5.52 -14.55 24.27
CA LEU A 56 -5.30 -14.52 22.82
C LEU A 56 -6.49 -15.05 22.01
N LEU A 57 -7.14 -16.11 22.48
CA LEU A 57 -8.32 -16.69 21.82
C LEU A 57 -9.53 -15.74 21.83
N SER A 58 -9.59 -14.82 22.79
CA SER A 58 -10.67 -13.84 22.89
C SER A 58 -10.51 -12.64 21.95
N ILE A 59 -9.34 -12.51 21.29
CA ILE A 59 -9.01 -11.36 20.45
C ILE A 59 -9.66 -11.50 19.08
N ASP A 60 -10.48 -10.53 18.73
CA ASP A 60 -10.98 -10.34 17.37
C ASP A 60 -10.05 -9.40 16.60
N THR A 61 -9.29 -9.97 15.65
CA THR A 61 -8.33 -9.23 14.83
C THR A 61 -9.02 -8.24 13.88
N ALA A 62 -10.29 -8.44 13.52
CA ALA A 62 -11.04 -7.48 12.72
C ALA A 62 -11.22 -6.15 13.47
N ARG A 63 -11.52 -6.21 14.77
CA ARG A 63 -11.69 -5.00 15.60
C ARG A 63 -10.38 -4.22 15.80
N ILE A 64 -9.21 -4.88 15.71
CA ILE A 64 -7.90 -4.22 15.73
C ILE A 64 -7.71 -3.39 14.44
N LEU A 65 -8.07 -3.97 13.29
CA LEU A 65 -7.98 -3.29 11.99
C LEU A 65 -8.95 -2.11 11.92
N GLU A 66 -10.09 -2.19 12.59
CA GLU A 66 -11.06 -1.09 12.73
C GLU A 66 -10.63 -0.01 13.74
N GLY A 67 -9.50 -0.17 14.44
CA GLY A 67 -9.05 0.76 15.48
C GLY A 67 -9.94 0.76 16.74
N LYS A 68 -10.82 -0.24 16.89
CA LYS A 68 -11.79 -0.36 17.99
C LYS A 68 -11.26 -1.14 19.19
N GLU A 69 -10.04 -1.67 19.10
CA GLU A 69 -9.35 -2.34 20.21
C GLU A 69 -8.02 -1.67 20.57
N SER A 70 -7.76 -1.56 21.88
CA SER A 70 -6.53 -0.97 22.38
C SER A 70 -5.34 -1.90 22.13
N ARG A 71 -4.30 -1.38 21.46
CA ARG A 71 -3.04 -2.10 21.27
C ARG A 71 -2.27 -2.30 22.58
N SER A 72 -2.58 -1.54 23.64
CA SER A 72 -1.77 -1.47 24.88
C SER A 72 -1.65 -2.80 25.63
N TRP A 73 -2.68 -3.65 25.62
CA TRP A 73 -2.65 -4.95 26.30
C TRP A 73 -1.97 -6.03 25.44
N LEU A 74 -2.16 -5.98 24.11
CA LEU A 74 -1.50 -6.85 23.13
C LEU A 74 0.02 -6.75 23.22
N PHE A 75 0.53 -5.52 23.38
CA PHE A 75 1.93 -5.30 23.70
C PHE A 75 2.33 -6.06 24.97
N ARG A 76 1.58 -6.04 26.07
CA ARG A 76 2.01 -6.76 27.30
C ARG A 76 2.15 -8.28 27.12
N LEU A 77 1.32 -8.91 26.29
CA LEU A 77 1.35 -10.35 26.05
C LEU A 77 2.49 -10.79 25.11
N LEU A 78 2.86 -9.92 24.17
CA LEU A 78 3.68 -10.28 23.02
C LEU A 78 5.02 -9.52 22.93
N ARG A 79 5.22 -8.50 23.78
CA ARG A 79 6.38 -7.62 23.68
C ARG A 79 7.66 -8.34 24.02
N SER A 80 8.43 -8.56 22.96
CA SER A 80 9.85 -8.86 22.99
C SER A 80 10.54 -7.72 22.26
N SER A 81 11.67 -7.23 22.79
CA SER A 81 12.48 -6.24 22.04
C SER A 81 12.84 -6.74 20.65
N LYS A 82 13.09 -8.05 20.50
CA LYS A 82 13.36 -8.68 19.21
C LYS A 82 12.17 -8.63 18.24
N PHE A 83 10.94 -8.66 18.78
CA PHE A 83 9.73 -8.55 17.97
C PHE A 83 9.54 -7.09 17.51
N ASP A 84 9.69 -6.14 18.43
CA ASP A 84 9.62 -4.71 18.12
C ASP A 84 10.67 -4.33 17.04
N ASP A 85 11.92 -4.81 17.18
CA ASP A 85 12.99 -4.63 16.19
C ASP A 85 12.60 -5.24 14.83
N ALA A 86 12.01 -6.43 14.82
CA ALA A 86 11.59 -7.10 13.60
C ALA A 86 10.46 -6.34 12.87
N VAL A 87 9.49 -5.80 13.61
CA VAL A 87 8.43 -4.95 13.05
C VAL A 87 9.03 -3.67 12.48
N GLN A 88 9.93 -3.01 13.21
CA GLN A 88 10.59 -1.79 12.76
C GLN A 88 11.40 -2.02 11.47
N GLU A 89 12.14 -3.13 11.38
CA GLU A 89 12.88 -3.48 10.16
C GLU A 89 11.96 -3.64 8.93
N ILE A 90 10.74 -4.16 9.10
CA ILE A 90 9.75 -4.31 8.01
C ILE A 90 9.15 -2.94 7.66
N GLU A 91 8.75 -2.15 8.66
CA GLU A 91 8.18 -0.81 8.47
C GLU A 91 9.17 0.13 7.76
N ASP A 92 10.44 0.13 8.18
CA ASP A 92 11.48 0.96 7.55
C ASP A 92 11.73 0.52 6.12
N ALA A 93 11.74 -0.79 5.86
CA ALA A 93 11.95 -1.33 4.52
C ALA A 93 10.74 -1.15 3.59
N ASN A 94 9.54 -1.03 4.14
CA ASN A 94 8.35 -0.60 3.41
C ASN A 94 8.52 0.88 3.01
N ALA A 95 8.67 1.76 4.00
CA ALA A 95 8.76 3.21 3.75
C ALA A 95 9.94 3.64 2.86
N ILE A 96 11.07 2.91 2.88
CA ILE A 96 12.25 3.28 2.08
C ILE A 96 12.04 3.04 0.57
N VAL A 97 11.04 2.27 0.14
CA VAL A 97 10.76 2.02 -1.28
C VAL A 97 10.45 3.33 -2.01
N ASP A 98 9.63 4.21 -1.42
CA ASP A 98 9.31 5.56 -1.94
C ASP A 98 10.53 6.45 -2.18
N LYS A 99 11.67 6.11 -1.58
CA LYS A 99 12.92 6.86 -1.74
C LYS A 99 13.91 6.14 -2.65
N ASN A 100 14.14 4.86 -2.39
CA ASN A 100 15.21 4.09 -3.04
C ASN A 100 14.77 3.47 -4.37
N GLU A 101 13.48 3.32 -4.58
CA GLU A 101 12.89 2.69 -5.77
C GLU A 101 11.85 3.62 -6.44
N LEU A 102 11.85 4.92 -6.09
CA LEU A 102 10.93 5.95 -6.61
C LEU A 102 10.81 5.95 -8.13
N GLU A 103 11.92 5.75 -8.83
CA GLU A 103 12.00 5.81 -10.29
C GLU A 103 11.52 4.52 -10.98
N ILE A 104 11.17 3.47 -10.21
CA ILE A 104 10.77 2.15 -10.73
C ILE A 104 9.25 2.05 -10.66
N SER A 105 8.54 2.27 -11.77
CA SER A 105 7.06 2.22 -11.81
C SER A 105 6.52 0.90 -11.27
N ALA A 106 7.18 -0.21 -11.61
CA ALA A 106 6.81 -1.54 -11.14
C ALA A 106 6.89 -1.73 -9.61
N ALA A 107 7.67 -0.90 -8.89
CA ALA A 107 7.71 -0.93 -7.42
C ALA A 107 6.47 -0.32 -6.77
N HIS A 108 5.72 0.49 -7.53
CA HIS A 108 4.60 1.32 -7.10
C HIS A 108 3.29 1.00 -7.82
N PHE A 109 3.23 -0.07 -8.63
CA PHE A 109 2.09 -0.34 -9.54
C PHE A 109 1.71 0.85 -10.42
N ASP A 110 2.66 1.73 -10.70
CA ASP A 110 2.46 2.92 -11.49
C ASP A 110 2.52 2.61 -12.99
N ALA A 111 2.10 3.59 -13.78
CA ALA A 111 2.25 3.64 -15.23
C ALA A 111 1.70 2.40 -15.97
N GLU A 112 0.67 1.77 -15.40
CA GLU A 112 0.01 0.56 -15.90
C GLU A 112 0.93 -0.67 -15.98
N GLN A 113 2.05 -0.69 -15.24
CA GLN A 113 3.00 -1.82 -15.19
C GLN A 113 2.53 -3.01 -14.32
N PHE A 114 1.26 -3.40 -14.41
CA PHE A 114 0.66 -4.44 -13.56
C PHE A 114 1.37 -5.79 -13.69
N ARG A 115 1.82 -6.15 -14.90
CA ARG A 115 2.54 -7.38 -15.16
C ARG A 115 3.89 -7.40 -14.46
N GLU A 116 4.68 -6.33 -14.59
CA GLU A 116 6.01 -6.16 -13.99
C GLU A 116 5.92 -6.05 -12.47
N SER A 117 4.92 -5.34 -11.95
CA SER A 117 4.64 -5.27 -10.51
C SER A 117 4.25 -6.63 -9.93
N SER A 118 3.43 -7.40 -10.64
CA SER A 118 3.09 -8.78 -10.23
C SER A 118 4.33 -9.69 -10.23
N LEU A 119 5.18 -9.58 -11.27
CA LEU A 119 6.47 -10.27 -11.32
C LEU A 119 7.39 -9.90 -10.15
N ARG A 120 7.43 -8.62 -9.79
CA ARG A 120 8.17 -8.12 -8.63
C ARG A 120 7.66 -8.77 -7.34
N LEU A 121 6.35 -8.80 -7.11
CA LEU A 121 5.76 -9.45 -5.93
C LEU A 121 6.16 -10.93 -5.84
N LEU A 122 6.06 -11.66 -6.95
CA LEU A 122 6.44 -13.08 -7.00
C LEU A 122 7.94 -13.29 -6.74
N ARG A 123 8.79 -12.42 -7.26
CA ARG A 123 10.25 -12.47 -7.04
C ARG A 123 10.58 -12.23 -5.57
N LEU A 124 10.02 -11.19 -4.95
CA LEU A 124 10.23 -10.87 -3.54
C LEU A 124 9.74 -12.03 -2.66
N LYS A 125 8.54 -12.57 -2.93
CA LYS A 125 8.00 -13.74 -2.22
C LYS A 125 8.94 -14.95 -2.28
N LYS A 126 9.45 -15.29 -3.47
CA LYS A 126 10.43 -16.37 -3.65
C LYS A 126 11.72 -16.12 -2.86
N GLN A 127 12.21 -14.87 -2.87
CA GLN A 127 13.42 -14.48 -2.13
C GLN A 127 13.21 -14.59 -0.62
N ILE A 128 12.08 -14.11 -0.08
CA ILE A 128 11.72 -14.21 1.34
C ILE A 128 11.70 -15.68 1.78
N ILE A 129 11.01 -16.55 1.02
CA ILE A 129 10.92 -17.99 1.33
C ILE A 129 12.31 -18.63 1.32
N SER A 130 13.14 -18.31 0.31
CA SER A 130 14.51 -18.83 0.21
C SER A 130 15.37 -18.37 1.40
N LEU A 131 15.30 -17.09 1.77
CA LEU A 131 16.04 -16.54 2.90
C LEU A 131 15.65 -17.21 4.22
N ILE A 132 14.36 -17.45 4.45
CA ILE A 132 13.87 -18.11 5.66
C ILE A 132 14.31 -19.58 5.69
N LYS A 133 14.14 -20.33 4.59
CA LYS A 133 14.52 -21.75 4.53
C LYS A 133 16.01 -21.98 4.74
N ASN A 134 16.85 -21.05 4.29
CA ASN A 134 18.30 -21.14 4.38
C ASN A 134 18.87 -20.45 5.63
N ALA A 135 18.03 -19.89 6.51
CA ALA A 135 18.52 -19.07 7.63
C ALA A 135 19.22 -19.90 8.71
N GLY A 136 18.68 -21.06 9.10
CA GLY A 136 19.09 -21.73 10.34
C GLY A 136 19.03 -20.75 11.52
N ASP A 137 20.17 -20.58 12.22
CA ASP A 137 20.33 -19.60 13.31
C ASP A 137 20.91 -18.24 12.85
N ASN A 138 21.07 -18.03 11.54
CA ASN A 138 21.71 -16.84 11.00
C ASN A 138 20.75 -15.64 10.99
N LYS A 139 20.91 -14.77 12.00
CA LYS A 139 20.16 -13.51 12.14
C LYS A 139 20.18 -12.62 10.90
N VAL A 140 21.26 -12.64 10.11
CA VAL A 140 21.38 -11.82 8.89
C VAL A 140 20.36 -12.25 7.83
N HIS A 141 20.10 -13.55 7.69
CA HIS A 141 19.09 -14.03 6.73
C HIS A 141 17.68 -13.59 7.13
N TYR A 142 17.35 -13.61 8.43
CA TYR A 142 16.07 -13.11 8.91
C TYR A 142 15.91 -11.60 8.73
N THR A 143 16.94 -10.79 9.01
CA THR A 143 16.90 -9.33 8.74
C THR A 143 16.71 -9.06 7.26
N LYS A 144 17.38 -9.79 6.37
CA LYS A 144 17.16 -9.66 4.92
C LYS A 144 15.74 -10.05 4.53
N ALA A 145 15.21 -11.16 5.06
CA ALA A 145 13.84 -11.59 4.78
C ALA A 145 12.81 -10.55 5.20
N ARG A 146 13.00 -9.91 6.35
CA ARG A 146 12.15 -8.81 6.85
C ARG A 146 12.21 -7.59 5.94
N LYS A 147 13.41 -7.20 5.49
CA LYS A 147 13.56 -6.10 4.51
C LYS A 147 12.85 -6.40 3.19
N GLU A 148 13.00 -7.61 2.64
CA GLU A 148 12.28 -8.01 1.43
C GLU A 148 10.76 -8.08 1.65
N THR A 149 10.32 -8.42 2.86
CA THR A 149 8.90 -8.38 3.24
C THR A 149 8.36 -6.96 3.23
N GLY A 150 9.09 -5.98 3.79
CA GLY A 150 8.71 -4.57 3.74
C GLY A 150 8.54 -4.07 2.31
N ARG A 151 9.50 -4.39 1.44
CA ARG A 151 9.44 -4.06 0.00
C ARG A 151 8.25 -4.69 -0.71
N LEU A 152 7.93 -5.95 -0.37
CA LEU A 152 6.76 -6.64 -0.93
C LEU A 152 5.47 -5.97 -0.50
N LEU A 153 5.35 -5.66 0.79
CA LEU A 153 4.15 -5.01 1.35
C LEU A 153 3.93 -3.63 0.75
N HIS A 154 4.99 -2.86 0.53
CA HIS A 154 4.91 -1.54 -0.13
C HIS A 154 4.30 -1.68 -1.52
N THR A 155 4.90 -2.50 -2.38
CA THR A 155 4.39 -2.72 -3.74
C THR A 155 2.95 -3.25 -3.72
N LEU A 156 2.59 -4.13 -2.78
CA LEU A 156 1.21 -4.63 -2.67
C LEU A 156 0.22 -3.53 -2.27
N GLN A 157 0.59 -2.65 -1.36
CA GLN A 157 -0.24 -1.54 -0.92
C GLN A 157 -0.43 -0.49 -2.02
N ASP A 158 0.62 -0.21 -2.80
CA ASP A 158 0.55 0.75 -3.90
C ASP A 158 -0.39 0.31 -5.04
N PHE A 159 -0.57 -1.01 -5.27
CA PHE A 159 -1.62 -1.50 -6.19
C PHE A 159 -2.99 -0.88 -5.85
N TYR A 160 -3.28 -0.79 -4.57
CA TYR A 160 -4.57 -0.41 -4.04
C TYR A 160 -4.74 1.11 -3.92
N SER A 161 -3.65 1.85 -3.72
CA SER A 161 -3.70 3.31 -3.70
C SER A 161 -3.55 3.94 -5.09
N HIS A 162 -2.82 3.31 -6.01
CA HIS A 162 -2.47 3.90 -7.31
C HIS A 162 -3.25 3.34 -8.50
N SER A 163 -4.04 2.27 -8.33
CA SER A 163 -4.93 1.74 -9.38
C SER A 163 -6.38 2.21 -9.24
N ASN A 164 -7.20 1.83 -10.22
CA ASN A 164 -8.65 1.99 -10.22
C ASN A 164 -9.41 0.81 -9.57
N TRP A 165 -8.74 -0.09 -8.83
CA TRP A 165 -9.38 -1.31 -8.30
C TRP A 165 -10.64 -0.99 -7.49
N ILE A 166 -10.54 -0.01 -6.57
CA ILE A 166 -11.66 0.41 -5.73
C ILE A 166 -12.71 1.18 -6.53
N GLU A 167 -12.29 2.09 -7.41
CA GLU A 167 -13.21 2.87 -8.23
C GLU A 167 -13.95 2.05 -9.28
N SER A 168 -13.46 0.83 -9.56
CA SER A 168 -14.17 -0.17 -10.37
C SER A 168 -15.24 -0.93 -9.57
N GLY A 169 -15.47 -0.57 -8.30
CA GLY A 169 -16.51 -1.15 -7.45
C GLY A 169 -16.09 -2.41 -6.69
N ASN A 170 -14.80 -2.75 -6.69
CA ASN A 170 -14.31 -3.90 -5.93
C ASN A 170 -14.11 -3.53 -4.45
N SER A 171 -14.64 -4.34 -3.55
CA SER A 171 -14.42 -4.25 -2.10
C SER A 171 -13.45 -5.31 -1.58
N ASP A 172 -13.31 -6.42 -2.31
CA ASP A 172 -12.47 -7.54 -1.91
C ASP A 172 -11.04 -7.40 -2.46
N PRO A 173 -10.04 -7.95 -1.77
CA PRO A 173 -8.69 -8.05 -2.32
C PRO A 173 -8.67 -8.84 -3.63
N LEU A 174 -7.86 -8.40 -4.59
CA LEU A 174 -7.62 -9.14 -5.82
C LEU A 174 -6.89 -10.46 -5.49
N SER A 175 -7.58 -11.59 -5.65
CA SER A 175 -7.11 -12.92 -5.19
C SER A 175 -5.79 -13.39 -5.83
N ILE A 176 -5.53 -12.95 -7.07
CA ILE A 176 -4.31 -13.30 -7.81
C ILE A 176 -3.09 -12.47 -7.38
N LEU A 177 -3.29 -11.36 -6.67
CA LEU A 177 -2.21 -10.42 -6.30
C LEU A 177 -1.17 -11.12 -5.40
N GLY A 178 0.08 -11.17 -5.86
CA GLY A 178 1.18 -11.86 -5.17
C GLY A 178 1.19 -13.40 -5.31
N ASN A 179 0.29 -13.95 -6.12
CA ASN A 179 0.20 -15.38 -6.43
C ASN A 179 0.40 -15.68 -7.92
N GLU A 180 -0.09 -14.79 -8.79
CA GLU A 180 -0.03 -14.94 -10.24
C GLU A 180 0.41 -13.62 -10.90
N ILE A 181 0.65 -13.69 -12.22
CA ILE A 181 0.97 -12.52 -13.04
C ILE A 181 -0.33 -11.98 -13.63
N ILE A 182 -0.62 -10.69 -13.42
CA ILE A 182 -1.74 -10.03 -14.08
C ILE A 182 -1.46 -9.98 -15.59
N SER A 183 -2.39 -10.50 -16.41
CA SER A 183 -2.29 -10.44 -17.88
C SER A 183 -2.53 -9.03 -18.40
N ASP A 184 -1.80 -8.67 -19.46
CA ASP A 184 -1.97 -7.38 -20.16
C ASP A 184 -3.38 -7.23 -20.76
N ASP A 185 -4.11 -8.33 -20.99
CA ASP A 185 -5.49 -8.31 -21.47
C ASP A 185 -6.46 -7.61 -20.49
N TYR A 186 -6.14 -7.62 -19.19
CA TYR A 186 -6.91 -6.94 -18.16
C TYR A 186 -6.51 -5.48 -17.96
N VAL A 187 -5.46 -5.00 -18.65
CA VAL A 187 -4.88 -3.67 -18.47
C VAL A 187 -5.29 -2.78 -19.64
N ALA A 188 -5.62 -1.51 -19.35
CA ALA A 188 -5.99 -0.54 -20.36
C ALA A 188 -4.86 -0.38 -21.40
N GLY A 189 -5.21 -0.40 -22.69
CA GLY A 189 -4.22 -0.29 -23.77
C GLY A 189 -3.54 1.08 -23.80
N ALA A 190 -2.37 1.20 -24.42
CA ALA A 190 -1.59 2.45 -24.43
C ALA A 190 -2.33 3.66 -25.07
N ASP A 191 -3.28 3.40 -25.96
CA ASP A 191 -4.15 4.36 -26.64
C ASP A 191 -5.55 4.49 -26.00
N GLU A 192 -5.81 3.73 -24.95
CA GLU A 192 -7.08 3.72 -24.24
C GLU A 192 -7.12 4.86 -23.22
N LYS A 193 -8.07 5.78 -23.39
CA LYS A 193 -8.30 6.87 -22.44
C LYS A 193 -8.88 6.31 -21.15
N THR A 194 -8.23 6.59 -20.01
CA THR A 194 -8.65 6.09 -18.69
C THR A 194 -9.01 7.20 -17.70
N CYS A 195 -8.66 8.45 -17.98
CA CYS A 195 -8.96 9.60 -17.12
C CYS A 195 -9.44 10.84 -17.89
N ASN A 196 -10.31 11.60 -17.23
CA ASN A 196 -10.62 13.00 -17.54
C ASN A 196 -9.75 13.95 -16.70
N ASP A 197 -9.77 15.24 -17.04
CA ASP A 197 -9.19 16.27 -16.19
C ASP A 197 -9.97 16.36 -14.87
N CYS A 198 -9.25 16.39 -13.75
CA CYS A 198 -9.83 16.69 -12.46
C CYS A 198 -10.29 18.15 -12.38
N SER A 199 -11.27 18.40 -11.49
CA SER A 199 -11.76 19.75 -11.27
C SER A 199 -10.84 20.46 -10.27
N PRO A 200 -10.43 21.71 -10.53
CA PRO A 200 -9.68 22.47 -9.52
C PRO A 200 -10.58 22.73 -8.32
N ALA A 201 -10.14 22.40 -7.10
CA ALA A 201 -10.98 22.64 -5.92
C ALA A 201 -11.23 24.13 -5.65
N ARG A 202 -10.30 25.01 -6.08
CA ARG A 202 -10.46 26.47 -6.10
C ARG A 202 -9.72 27.08 -7.29
N LYS A 203 -10.01 28.34 -7.59
CA LYS A 203 -9.49 29.10 -8.76
C LYS A 203 -7.95 29.12 -8.88
N TYR A 204 -7.19 28.90 -7.79
CA TYR A 204 -5.71 28.90 -7.77
C TYR A 204 -5.08 27.52 -7.44
N ASP A 205 -5.90 26.48 -7.30
CA ASP A 205 -5.49 25.19 -6.72
C ASP A 205 -4.67 24.31 -7.68
N ILE A 206 -4.73 24.62 -8.98
CA ILE A 206 -3.90 24.00 -10.03
C ILE A 206 -2.40 24.15 -9.70
N LEU A 207 -2.01 25.22 -8.99
CA LEU A 207 -0.61 25.42 -8.59
C LEU A 207 -0.19 24.51 -7.43
N PHE A 208 -1.12 24.13 -6.54
CA PHE A 208 -0.80 23.54 -5.23
C PHE A 208 -1.14 22.06 -5.08
N GLY A 209 -1.76 21.41 -6.07
CA GLY A 209 -2.04 19.97 -5.98
C GLY A 209 -3.40 19.62 -5.44
N SER A 210 -4.28 20.60 -5.22
CA SER A 210 -5.58 20.36 -4.61
C SER A 210 -6.70 20.11 -5.63
N ASP A 211 -6.40 19.38 -6.70
CA ASP A 211 -7.39 18.98 -7.69
C ASP A 211 -8.35 17.93 -7.06
N ASP A 212 -9.65 18.05 -7.33
CA ASP A 212 -10.67 17.07 -6.93
C ASP A 212 -10.91 16.08 -8.08
N CYS A 213 -10.58 14.82 -7.81
CA CYS A 213 -10.56 13.75 -8.79
C CYS A 213 -11.63 12.67 -8.57
N GLN A 214 -12.61 12.87 -7.68
CA GLN A 214 -13.57 11.82 -7.30
C GLN A 214 -14.31 11.15 -8.48
N ASN A 215 -14.45 11.84 -9.62
CA ASN A 215 -15.14 11.32 -10.80
C ASN A 215 -14.27 11.42 -12.08
N ASN A 216 -12.94 11.42 -11.95
CA ASN A 216 -12.06 11.58 -13.11
C ASN A 216 -11.81 10.27 -13.87
N LEU A 217 -11.96 9.11 -13.23
CA LEU A 217 -11.71 7.81 -13.85
C LEU A 217 -12.83 7.41 -14.81
N LEU A 218 -12.44 6.85 -15.94
CA LEU A 218 -13.35 6.24 -16.90
C LEU A 218 -13.48 4.75 -16.61
N ASN A 219 -14.71 4.26 -16.53
CA ASN A 219 -14.95 2.82 -16.44
C ASN A 219 -14.78 2.19 -17.82
N THR A 220 -13.60 1.63 -18.09
CA THR A 220 -13.32 0.89 -19.33
C THR A 220 -13.46 -0.63 -19.17
N GLY A 221 -13.77 -1.11 -17.95
CA GLY A 221 -13.75 -2.53 -17.61
C GLY A 221 -12.33 -3.11 -17.46
N LYS A 222 -11.29 -2.27 -17.50
CA LYS A 222 -9.88 -2.68 -17.38
C LYS A 222 -9.16 -1.96 -16.23
N LEU A 223 -8.04 -2.53 -15.81
CA LEU A 223 -7.13 -1.94 -14.84
C LEU A 223 -6.37 -0.77 -15.46
N THR A 224 -6.26 0.32 -14.71
CA THR A 224 -5.39 1.47 -15.00
C THR A 224 -4.73 1.94 -13.71
N SER A 225 -3.59 2.60 -13.83
CA SER A 225 -2.91 3.22 -12.69
C SER A 225 -2.28 4.56 -13.04
N GLY A 226 -1.83 5.26 -12.01
CA GLY A 226 -1.26 6.59 -12.13
C GLY A 226 0.14 6.56 -12.76
N TYR A 227 0.42 7.47 -13.68
CA TYR A 227 1.79 7.69 -14.16
C TYR A 227 2.46 8.75 -13.30
N TYR A 228 3.61 8.46 -12.69
CA TYR A 228 4.38 9.45 -11.93
C TYR A 228 5.46 10.12 -12.78
N GLY A 229 5.61 11.43 -12.64
CA GLY A 229 6.62 12.21 -13.38
C GLY A 229 8.03 11.99 -12.83
N GLY A 230 8.86 11.23 -13.56
CA GLY A 230 10.25 10.94 -13.19
C GLY A 230 10.56 9.46 -13.08
N GLN A 231 9.56 8.60 -13.22
CA GLN A 231 9.73 7.15 -13.32
C GLN A 231 10.17 6.69 -14.71
N ASP A 232 10.58 5.42 -14.78
CA ASP A 232 11.01 4.69 -15.97
C ASP A 232 9.96 4.59 -17.09
N VAL A 233 8.68 4.80 -16.79
CA VAL A 233 7.60 4.87 -17.79
C VAL A 233 6.91 6.24 -17.76
N ALA A 234 7.01 6.96 -18.88
CA ALA A 234 6.42 8.28 -19.01
C ALA A 234 4.92 8.22 -19.39
N LYS A 235 4.12 9.13 -18.82
CA LYS A 235 2.71 9.33 -19.18
C LYS A 235 2.52 9.58 -20.69
N PRO A 236 1.73 8.76 -21.41
CA PRO A 236 1.38 9.00 -22.81
C PRO A 236 0.67 10.35 -22.99
N ARG A 237 1.18 11.18 -23.92
CA ARG A 237 0.61 12.51 -24.19
C ARG A 237 -0.58 12.40 -25.13
N GLY A 238 -1.64 13.15 -24.85
CA GLY A 238 -2.80 13.29 -25.73
C GLY A 238 -3.84 12.18 -25.65
N VAL A 239 -3.49 11.01 -25.09
CA VAL A 239 -4.40 9.86 -24.91
C VAL A 239 -5.44 10.10 -23.82
N GLY A 240 -5.00 10.72 -22.72
CA GLY A 240 -5.82 10.94 -21.53
C GLY A 240 -5.71 9.81 -20.50
N LYS A 241 -4.47 9.35 -20.27
CA LYS A 241 -4.10 8.48 -19.16
C LYS A 241 -4.11 9.22 -17.83
N CYS A 242 -4.25 8.48 -16.73
CA CYS A 242 -4.25 9.05 -15.39
C CYS A 242 -2.85 9.49 -14.97
N SER A 243 -2.73 10.64 -14.32
CA SER A 243 -1.52 10.94 -13.56
C SER A 243 -1.55 10.22 -12.21
N HIS A 244 -0.40 10.05 -11.59
CA HIS A 244 -0.35 9.67 -10.18
C HIS A 244 -1.01 10.75 -9.33
N GLY A 245 -0.59 12.00 -9.50
CA GLY A 245 -1.09 13.19 -8.81
C GLY A 245 -0.31 13.54 -7.53
N GLY A 246 -0.77 14.59 -6.84
CA GLY A 246 -0.08 15.17 -5.68
C GLY A 246 0.94 16.26 -6.07
N ILE A 247 1.34 17.12 -5.12
CA ILE A 247 2.17 18.31 -5.46
C ILE A 247 3.52 17.96 -6.09
N PHE A 248 4.08 16.77 -5.78
CA PHE A 248 5.38 16.32 -6.27
C PHE A 248 5.34 15.63 -7.62
N ASP A 249 4.17 15.13 -8.04
CA ASP A 249 4.04 14.51 -9.33
C ASP A 249 4.03 15.58 -10.43
N LYS A 250 5.07 15.61 -11.26
CA LYS A 250 5.16 16.53 -12.40
C LYS A 250 4.15 16.18 -13.50
N SER A 251 3.74 14.91 -13.59
CA SER A 251 2.82 14.43 -14.63
C SER A 251 1.43 15.05 -14.47
N ARG A 252 1.01 15.44 -13.25
CA ARG A 252 -0.32 15.98 -12.94
C ARG A 252 -0.75 17.20 -13.76
N LYS A 253 0.22 17.88 -14.38
CA LYS A 253 0.00 19.07 -15.23
C LYS A 253 -0.29 18.71 -16.70
N ILE A 254 0.03 17.49 -17.11
CA ILE A 254 -0.26 16.93 -18.43
C ILE A 254 -1.77 16.63 -18.52
N LYS A 255 -2.37 16.82 -19.71
CA LYS A 255 -3.80 16.57 -20.01
C LYS A 255 -4.30 15.26 -19.38
N SER A 256 -5.56 15.27 -18.94
CA SER A 256 -6.06 14.39 -17.87
C SER A 256 -5.31 14.68 -16.57
N ARG A 257 -5.40 15.95 -16.16
CA ARG A 257 -4.75 16.59 -15.00
C ARG A 257 -5.30 16.08 -13.68
N GLY A 258 -4.51 16.28 -12.62
CA GLY A 258 -4.79 15.78 -11.28
C GLY A 258 -4.15 14.41 -11.09
N GLY A 259 -4.91 13.39 -10.73
CA GLY A 259 -4.41 12.02 -10.68
C GLY A 259 -5.36 11.02 -10.04
N ILE A 260 -4.81 9.87 -9.66
CA ILE A 260 -5.57 8.73 -9.12
C ILE A 260 -5.16 8.34 -7.70
N ASN A 261 -3.97 8.73 -7.22
CA ASN A 261 -3.43 8.19 -5.96
C ASN A 261 -4.26 8.53 -4.71
N LYS A 262 -4.15 7.64 -3.71
CA LYS A 262 -4.92 7.63 -2.45
C LYS A 262 -4.02 7.52 -1.21
N ASP A 263 -2.75 7.91 -1.33
CA ASP A 263 -1.71 7.66 -0.32
C ASP A 263 -1.96 8.42 0.99
N SER A 264 -2.69 9.53 0.91
CA SER A 264 -2.89 10.48 1.99
C SER A 264 -4.33 10.99 2.04
N SER A 265 -4.80 11.29 3.24
CA SER A 265 -6.04 12.06 3.45
C SER A 265 -5.84 13.56 3.17
N LEU A 266 -4.61 14.00 2.93
CA LEU A 266 -4.28 15.37 2.59
C LEU A 266 -4.46 15.60 1.09
N ARG A 267 -5.48 16.38 0.74
CA ARG A 267 -5.85 16.73 -0.65
C ARG A 267 -4.68 17.17 -1.55
N TYR A 268 -3.66 17.83 -1.01
CA TYR A 268 -2.51 18.27 -1.81
C TYR A 268 -1.54 17.13 -2.12
N LEU A 269 -1.48 16.08 -1.29
CA LEU A 269 -0.63 14.91 -1.53
C LEU A 269 -1.36 13.87 -2.38
N SER A 270 -2.67 13.75 -2.22
CA SER A 270 -3.49 12.76 -2.92
C SER A 270 -4.74 13.36 -3.53
N PRO A 271 -4.96 13.24 -4.85
CA PRO A 271 -6.15 13.76 -5.50
C PRO A 271 -7.44 13.01 -5.13
N HIS A 272 -7.33 11.73 -4.78
CA HIS A 272 -8.41 10.93 -4.18
C HIS A 272 -8.21 10.89 -2.67
N TYR A 273 -8.45 12.03 -2.03
CA TYR A 273 -8.39 12.22 -0.58
C TYR A 273 -9.73 11.85 0.07
N GLY A 274 -9.68 11.22 1.24
CA GLY A 274 -10.87 10.92 2.03
C GLY A 274 -10.55 10.50 3.45
#